data_AF-A0A7X7UGN6-F1
#
_entry.id   AF-A0A7X7UGN6-F1
#
_cell.length_a   1.000
_cell.length_b   1.000
_cell.length_c   1.000
_cell.angle_alpha   90.00
_cell.angle_beta   90.00
_cell.angle_gamma   90.00
#
_symmetry.space_group_name_H-M   'P 1'
#
loop_
_entity.id
_entity.type
_entity.pdbx_description
1 polymer ?
#
loop_
_entity_poly.entity_id
_entity_poly.type
_entity_poly.pdbx_seq_one_letter_code
_entity_poly.pdbx_strand_id
1 'polypeptide(L)'
;MADEKTGNIHKRDDGTQPISLPGIRRFQFFSNLRDRSLTKNLNRLAMLGIGASLAFDVVKPIAGDAPQTIYCYECRACYATQDKCPAGIAYQAELNVATRVGDHARFLRAGGMKCVRCGGCVSFCVINLDLPRIFSRGQQKVLQAIEAGEIPRGRVETALENGLIGREFIDRVAAWLAKNGKDVTA
;
A
#
# COMPACT_ATOMS: atom_id res chain seq x y z
N MET A 1 -47.10 -10.14 -29.74
CA MET A 1 -47.48 -10.64 -28.41
C MET A 1 -46.29 -11.46 -27.93
N ALA A 2 -45.24 -10.82 -27.40
CA ALA A 2 -45.12 -10.38 -26.00
C ALA A 2 -45.32 -11.56 -25.06
N ASP A 3 -44.22 -12.23 -24.70
CA ASP A 3 -44.19 -13.10 -23.54
C ASP A 3 -42.95 -12.73 -22.71
N GLU A 4 -43.23 -11.87 -21.73
CA GLU A 4 -42.30 -11.28 -20.79
C GLU A 4 -42.00 -12.32 -19.70
N LYS A 5 -40.93 -13.10 -19.87
CA LYS A 5 -40.41 -13.94 -18.78
C LYS A 5 -39.56 -13.09 -17.85
N THR A 6 -40.19 -12.57 -16.80
CA THR A 6 -39.59 -12.10 -15.56
C THR A 6 -38.84 -13.24 -14.87
N GLY A 7 -37.67 -13.59 -15.42
CA GLY A 7 -36.72 -14.47 -14.78
C GLY A 7 -35.98 -13.70 -13.71
N ASN A 8 -36.36 -13.89 -12.44
CA ASN A 8 -35.47 -13.55 -11.32
C ASN A 8 -34.16 -14.30 -11.53
N ILE A 9 -33.12 -13.60 -11.99
CA ILE A 9 -31.80 -14.18 -12.21
C ILE A 9 -31.23 -14.44 -10.82
N HIS A 10 -31.34 -15.68 -10.36
CA HIS A 10 -30.73 -16.12 -9.12
C HIS A 10 -29.22 -15.86 -9.21
N LYS A 11 -28.71 -14.91 -8.42
CA LYS A 11 -27.26 -14.75 -8.21
C LYS A 11 -26.77 -15.96 -7.41
N ARG A 12 -25.64 -16.50 -7.84
CA ARG A 12 -25.12 -17.84 -7.51
C ARG A 12 -24.84 -18.02 -6.01
N ASP A 13 -24.99 -19.24 -5.52
CA ASP A 13 -24.44 -19.69 -4.23
C ASP A 13 -22.94 -20.01 -4.35
N ASP A 14 -22.12 -19.23 -3.65
CA ASP A 14 -20.65 -19.22 -3.76
C ASP A 14 -19.96 -20.23 -2.83
N GLY A 15 -20.39 -21.50 -2.85
CA GLY A 15 -19.83 -22.56 -2.00
C GLY A 15 -18.44 -23.08 -2.39
N THR A 16 -17.98 -22.84 -3.63
CA THR A 16 -16.72 -23.40 -4.17
C THR A 16 -15.65 -22.36 -4.45
N GLN A 17 -15.89 -21.09 -4.08
CA GLN A 17 -14.89 -20.06 -4.28
C GLN A 17 -13.79 -20.18 -3.21
N PRO A 18 -12.50 -20.15 -3.58
CA PRO A 18 -11.44 -20.10 -2.58
C PRO A 18 -11.54 -18.78 -1.79
N ILE A 19 -11.56 -18.92 -0.47
CA ILE A 19 -11.74 -17.83 0.51
C ILE A 19 -10.77 -16.68 0.20
N SER A 20 -11.27 -15.45 0.10
CA SER A 20 -10.43 -14.26 -0.04
C SER A 20 -9.65 -14.02 1.25
N LEU A 21 -8.33 -13.93 1.15
CA LEU A 21 -7.47 -13.59 2.28
C LEU A 21 -7.70 -12.14 2.74
N PRO A 22 -7.49 -11.82 4.02
CA PRO A 22 -7.58 -10.45 4.52
C PRO A 22 -6.66 -9.51 3.71
N GLY A 23 -7.20 -8.37 3.27
CA GLY A 23 -6.47 -7.37 2.47
C GLY A 23 -6.63 -7.53 0.95
N ILE A 24 -6.84 -8.75 0.43
CA ILE A 24 -6.98 -8.99 -1.00
C ILE A 24 -8.46 -8.92 -1.41
N ARG A 25 -8.93 -7.74 -1.85
CA ARG A 25 -10.26 -7.60 -2.44
C ARG A 25 -10.26 -8.12 -3.87
N ARG A 26 -10.95 -9.23 -4.15
CA ARG A 26 -11.14 -9.71 -5.52
C ARG A 26 -12.22 -8.87 -6.22
N PHE A 27 -11.84 -8.15 -7.27
CA PHE A 27 -12.79 -7.51 -8.18
C PHE A 27 -13.29 -8.54 -9.22
N GLN A 28 -14.21 -9.42 -8.82
CA GLN A 28 -14.73 -10.52 -9.66
C GLN A 28 -15.64 -10.09 -10.81
N PHE A 29 -15.99 -8.81 -10.89
CA PHE A 29 -16.94 -8.25 -11.86
C PHE A 29 -16.51 -8.37 -13.34
N PHE A 30 -15.28 -8.81 -13.63
CA PHE A 30 -14.70 -8.74 -14.98
C PHE A 30 -14.42 -10.10 -15.62
N SER A 31 -14.25 -11.17 -14.83
CA SER A 31 -13.91 -12.50 -15.38
C SER A 31 -15.14 -13.31 -15.77
N ASN A 32 -16.34 -12.92 -15.34
CA ASN A 32 -17.57 -13.65 -15.62
C ASN A 32 -18.54 -12.81 -16.47
N LEU A 33 -18.88 -13.31 -17.66
CA LEU A 33 -19.81 -12.66 -18.60
C LEU A 33 -21.20 -12.41 -17.99
N ARG A 34 -21.53 -13.08 -16.88
CA ARG A 34 -22.80 -12.95 -16.14
C ARG A 34 -22.85 -11.78 -15.16
N ASP A 35 -21.71 -11.17 -14.81
CA ASP A 35 -21.62 -9.96 -13.98
C ASP A 35 -21.55 -8.66 -14.81
N ARG A 36 -21.84 -8.74 -16.11
CA ARG A 36 -21.87 -7.58 -17.00
C ARG A 36 -22.89 -6.56 -16.48
N SER A 37 -22.46 -5.31 -16.40
CA SER A 37 -23.35 -4.20 -16.10
C SER A 37 -24.54 -4.14 -17.07
N LEU A 38 -25.71 -3.80 -16.57
CA LEU A 38 -27.00 -3.78 -17.29
C LEU A 38 -26.98 -3.05 -18.65
N THR A 39 -26.07 -2.09 -18.89
CA THR A 39 -25.99 -1.35 -20.16
C THR A 39 -24.56 -1.30 -20.75
N LYS A 40 -24.48 -1.20 -22.09
CA LYS A 40 -23.21 -1.07 -22.82
C LYS A 40 -22.40 0.16 -22.39
N ASN A 41 -23.06 1.27 -22.06
CA ASN A 41 -22.40 2.51 -21.62
C ASN A 41 -21.82 2.37 -20.21
N LEU A 42 -22.51 1.68 -19.31
CA LEU A 42 -21.98 1.38 -17.98
C LEU A 42 -20.75 0.47 -18.07
N ASN A 43 -20.76 -0.49 -19.00
CA ASN A 43 -19.61 -1.37 -19.23
C ASN A 43 -18.41 -0.58 -19.78
N ARG A 44 -18.64 0.38 -20.68
CA ARG A 44 -17.58 1.29 -21.18
C ARG A 44 -17.01 2.17 -20.08
N LEU A 45 -17.87 2.73 -19.23
CA LEU A 45 -17.45 3.53 -18.08
C LEU A 45 -16.65 2.69 -17.07
N ALA A 46 -17.09 1.46 -16.80
CA ALA A 46 -16.37 0.53 -15.95
C ALA A 46 -14.98 0.19 -16.54
N MET A 47 -14.90 -0.11 -17.83
CA MET A 47 -13.62 -0.38 -18.51
C MET A 47 -12.69 0.84 -18.49
N LEU A 48 -13.23 2.05 -18.65
CA LEU A 48 -12.45 3.29 -18.51
C LEU A 48 -11.94 3.44 -17.08
N GLY A 49 -12.78 3.19 -16.08
CA GLY A 49 -12.39 3.20 -14.66
C GLY A 49 -11.26 2.22 -14.35
N ILE A 50 -11.33 0.99 -14.88
CA ILE A 50 -10.25 -0.02 -14.74
C ILE A 50 -8.97 0.46 -15.42
N GLY A 51 -9.08 0.94 -16.66
CA GLY A 51 -7.93 1.44 -17.41
C GLY A 51 -7.24 2.59 -16.66
N ALA A 52 -8.03 3.52 -16.12
CA ALA A 52 -7.53 4.63 -15.31
C ALA A 52 -6.87 4.13 -14.02
N SER A 53 -7.51 3.21 -13.27
CA SER A 53 -6.92 2.69 -12.02
C SER A 53 -5.60 1.97 -12.28
N LEU A 54 -5.52 1.17 -13.33
CA LEU A 54 -4.31 0.44 -13.71
C LEU A 54 -3.20 1.40 -14.18
N ALA A 55 -3.57 2.48 -14.89
CA ALA A 55 -2.63 3.54 -15.24
C ALA A 55 -2.07 4.23 -13.98
N PHE A 56 -2.91 4.54 -12.98
CA PHE A 56 -2.45 5.11 -11.72
C PHE A 56 -1.52 4.18 -10.95
N ASP A 57 -1.79 2.87 -10.95
CA ASP A 57 -0.95 1.84 -10.31
C ASP A 57 0.46 1.75 -10.93
N VAL A 58 0.63 2.15 -12.20
CA VAL A 58 1.91 2.17 -12.91
C VAL A 58 2.60 3.53 -12.83
N VAL A 59 1.86 4.61 -13.08
CA VAL A 59 2.41 5.97 -13.15
C VAL A 59 2.92 6.44 -11.79
N LYS A 60 2.18 6.18 -10.71
CA LYS A 60 2.53 6.69 -9.38
C LYS A 60 3.86 6.14 -8.85
N PRO A 61 4.16 4.82 -8.98
CA PRO A 61 5.47 4.30 -8.60
C PRO A 61 6.63 4.81 -9.45
N ILE A 62 6.41 5.04 -10.74
CA ILE A 62 7.41 5.61 -11.66
C ILE A 62 7.72 7.05 -11.25
N ALA A 63 6.68 7.88 -11.09
CA ALA A 63 6.81 9.26 -10.63
C ALA A 63 7.42 9.35 -9.22
N GLY A 64 7.18 8.33 -8.39
CA GLY A 64 7.72 8.21 -7.04
C GLY A 64 9.11 7.58 -6.94
N ASP A 65 9.82 7.35 -8.04
CA ASP A 65 11.15 6.70 -8.09
C ASP A 65 11.23 5.35 -7.33
N ALA A 66 10.15 4.57 -7.40
CA ALA A 66 10.06 3.22 -6.85
C ALA A 66 9.35 2.26 -7.82
N PRO A 67 9.77 2.18 -9.11
CA PRO A 67 9.02 1.46 -10.16
C PRO A 67 8.90 -0.04 -9.89
N GLN A 68 9.84 -0.63 -9.16
CA GLN A 68 9.81 -2.04 -8.80
C GLN A 68 8.59 -2.41 -7.94
N THR A 69 8.01 -1.44 -7.21
CA THR A 69 6.79 -1.67 -6.42
C THR A 69 5.55 -1.98 -7.27
N ILE A 70 5.59 -1.72 -8.59
CA ILE A 70 4.54 -2.14 -9.54
C ILE A 70 4.38 -3.67 -9.51
N TYR A 71 5.46 -4.42 -9.27
CA TYR A 71 5.42 -5.88 -9.30
C TYR A 71 4.99 -6.51 -7.95
N CYS A 72 4.85 -5.72 -6.88
CA CYS A 72 4.38 -6.20 -5.57
C CYS A 72 2.91 -5.77 -5.33
N TYR A 73 1.96 -6.47 -5.96
CA TYR A 73 0.51 -6.31 -5.73
C TYR A 73 0.03 -7.08 -4.50
N GLU A 74 0.57 -6.77 -3.31
CA GLU A 74 0.21 -7.51 -2.07
C GLU A 74 0.36 -9.03 -2.21
N CYS A 75 1.25 -9.45 -3.12
CA CYS A 75 1.36 -10.83 -3.53
C CYS A 75 1.91 -11.66 -2.37
N ARG A 76 1.44 -12.90 -2.21
CA ARG A 76 1.90 -13.84 -1.17
C ARG A 76 3.43 -14.00 -1.13
N ALA A 77 4.10 -13.76 -2.26
CA ALA A 77 5.56 -13.68 -2.38
C ALA A 77 6.22 -12.58 -1.52
N CYS A 78 5.55 -11.42 -1.33
CA CYS A 78 6.02 -10.34 -0.45
C CYS A 78 5.68 -10.63 1.04
N TYR A 79 4.74 -11.53 1.32
CA TYR A 79 4.41 -11.97 2.68
C TYR A 79 5.29 -13.15 3.15
N ALA A 80 5.73 -14.01 2.23
CA ALA A 80 6.62 -15.14 2.54
C ALA A 80 8.01 -14.71 3.07
N THR A 81 8.38 -13.44 2.93
CA THR A 81 9.62 -12.89 3.50
C THR A 81 9.51 -12.57 4.99
N GLN A 82 8.31 -12.55 5.58
CA GLN A 82 8.08 -12.13 6.98
C GLN A 82 8.74 -13.06 8.00
N ASP A 83 8.64 -14.38 7.80
CA ASP A 83 9.17 -15.36 8.76
C ASP A 83 10.70 -15.47 8.75
N LYS A 84 11.34 -14.99 7.68
CA LYS A 84 12.77 -15.20 7.43
C LYS A 84 13.62 -13.95 7.58
N CYS A 85 13.01 -12.82 7.94
CA CYS A 85 13.71 -11.54 7.97
C CYS A 85 13.96 -11.02 9.39
N PRO A 86 15.22 -10.73 9.76
CA PRO A 86 15.61 -10.42 11.15
C PRO A 86 15.36 -8.96 11.58
N ALA A 87 14.78 -8.11 10.73
CA ALA A 87 14.48 -6.73 11.11
C ALA A 87 13.09 -6.67 11.76
N GLY A 88 12.94 -5.95 12.87
CA GLY A 88 11.69 -5.76 13.66
C GLY A 88 10.53 -5.04 12.94
N ILE A 89 10.35 -5.32 11.65
CA ILE A 89 9.26 -4.93 10.78
C ILE A 89 8.36 -6.15 10.62
N ALA A 90 7.20 -6.11 11.28
CA ALA A 90 6.24 -7.20 11.22
C ALA A 90 5.69 -7.44 9.80
N TYR A 91 5.57 -6.37 8.98
CA TYR A 91 4.93 -6.45 7.67
C TYR A 91 5.73 -5.73 6.58
N GLN A 92 6.68 -6.41 5.94
CA GLN A 92 7.47 -5.83 4.85
C GLN A 92 6.65 -5.55 3.57
N ALA A 93 5.66 -6.39 3.29
CA ALA A 93 4.71 -6.15 2.20
C ALA A 93 4.01 -4.79 2.38
N GLU A 94 3.65 -4.44 3.61
CA GLU A 94 3.01 -3.17 3.93
C GLU A 94 3.94 -1.98 3.64
N LEU A 95 5.25 -2.12 3.86
CA LEU A 95 6.23 -1.08 3.51
C LEU A 95 6.37 -0.89 1.99
N ASN A 96 6.36 -1.98 1.22
CA ASN A 96 6.35 -1.90 -0.24
C ASN A 96 5.09 -1.17 -0.74
N VAL A 97 3.93 -1.57 -0.23
CA VAL A 97 2.64 -0.96 -0.61
C VAL A 97 2.61 0.51 -0.17
N ALA A 98 3.00 0.82 1.06
CA ALA A 98 3.05 2.19 1.56
C ALA A 98 4.00 3.06 0.73
N THR A 99 5.15 2.52 0.29
CA THR A 99 6.07 3.24 -0.60
C THR A 99 5.47 3.47 -1.98
N ARG A 100 4.76 2.48 -2.52
CA ARG A 100 4.05 2.54 -3.82
C ARG A 100 2.99 3.64 -3.82
N VAL A 101 2.15 3.66 -2.80
CA VAL A 101 1.01 4.59 -2.70
C VAL A 101 1.37 5.94 -2.06
N GLY A 102 2.59 6.07 -1.51
CA GLY A 102 3.00 7.27 -0.78
C GLY A 102 2.26 7.45 0.55
N ASP A 103 1.84 6.36 1.19
CA ASP A 103 1.12 6.42 2.47
C ASP A 103 2.12 6.44 3.63
N HIS A 104 2.50 7.66 4.04
CA HIS A 104 3.47 7.87 5.12
C HIS A 104 2.99 7.33 6.47
N ALA A 105 1.68 7.39 6.75
CA ALA A 105 1.13 6.92 8.02
C ALA A 105 1.17 5.40 8.12
N ARG A 106 0.87 4.69 7.02
CA ARG A 106 1.05 3.23 6.92
C ARG A 106 2.52 2.86 7.02
N PHE A 107 3.41 3.60 6.35
CA PHE A 107 4.85 3.36 6.41
C PHE A 107 5.42 3.50 7.83
N LEU A 108 5.04 4.55 8.56
CA LEU A 108 5.44 4.77 9.96
C LEU A 108 4.92 3.67 10.88
N ARG A 109 3.61 3.37 10.83
CA ARG A 109 2.99 2.33 11.69
C ARG A 109 3.56 0.94 11.45
N ALA A 110 3.92 0.61 10.21
CA ALA A 110 4.58 -0.65 9.87
C ALA A 110 6.06 -0.70 10.30
N GLY A 111 6.60 0.37 10.90
CA GLY A 111 7.98 0.42 11.39
C GLY A 111 9.02 0.68 10.30
N GLY A 112 8.62 1.25 9.17
CA GLY A 112 9.53 1.54 8.05
C GLY A 112 10.64 2.53 8.39
N MET A 113 10.49 3.29 9.47
CA MET A 113 11.50 4.22 10.00
C MET A 113 12.36 3.60 11.10
N LYS A 114 12.20 2.34 11.50
CA LYS A 114 12.97 1.72 12.61
C LYS A 114 14.41 1.35 12.27
N CYS A 115 14.74 1.26 10.98
CA CYS A 115 15.99 0.70 10.49
C CYS A 115 16.43 1.41 9.22
N VAL A 116 17.73 1.54 9.00
CA VAL A 116 18.26 2.03 7.71
C VAL A 116 18.52 0.83 6.80
N ARG A 117 18.10 0.92 5.52
CA ARG A 117 18.32 -0.13 4.51
C ARG A 117 17.83 -1.53 4.92
N CYS A 118 16.80 -1.59 5.75
CA CYS A 118 16.09 -2.84 5.97
C CYS A 118 15.56 -3.38 4.63
N GLY A 119 15.43 -4.70 4.51
CA GLY A 119 15.14 -5.35 3.24
C GLY A 119 16.21 -6.32 2.76
N GLY A 120 17.18 -6.71 3.59
CA GLY A 120 18.19 -7.75 3.27
C GLY A 120 17.63 -9.15 2.95
N CYS A 121 16.30 -9.29 2.87
CA CYS A 121 15.58 -10.53 2.55
C CYS A 121 15.12 -10.57 1.09
N VAL A 122 15.81 -9.82 0.22
CA VAL A 122 15.67 -9.86 -1.23
C VAL A 122 15.70 -11.30 -1.74
N SER A 123 16.57 -12.15 -1.20
CA SER A 123 16.69 -13.58 -1.55
C SER A 123 15.43 -14.42 -1.31
N PHE A 124 14.54 -13.98 -0.41
CA PHE A 124 13.26 -14.65 -0.15
C PHE A 124 12.11 -14.05 -0.95
N CYS A 125 12.32 -12.87 -1.56
CA CYS A 125 11.35 -12.29 -2.47
C CYS A 125 11.39 -13.06 -3.79
N VAL A 126 10.31 -13.77 -4.13
CA VAL A 126 10.21 -14.55 -5.38
C VAL A 126 10.45 -13.70 -6.63
N ILE A 127 10.14 -12.40 -6.54
CA ILE A 127 10.27 -11.43 -7.65
C ILE A 127 11.62 -10.66 -7.56
N ASN A 128 12.45 -10.96 -6.55
CA ASN A 128 13.79 -10.42 -6.37
C ASN A 128 13.82 -8.88 -6.37
N LEU A 129 12.86 -8.27 -5.67
CA LEU A 129 12.75 -6.81 -5.56
C LEU A 129 13.91 -6.24 -4.74
N ASP A 130 14.40 -5.07 -5.12
CA ASP A 130 15.40 -4.30 -4.36
C ASP A 130 14.73 -3.61 -3.17
N LEU A 131 14.32 -4.42 -2.19
CA LEU A 131 13.68 -3.96 -0.95
C LEU A 131 14.50 -2.89 -0.22
N PRO A 132 15.84 -3.00 -0.10
CA PRO A 132 16.66 -1.96 0.52
C PRO A 132 16.50 -0.60 -0.16
N ARG A 133 16.50 -0.57 -1.50
CA ARG A 133 16.28 0.68 -2.25
C ARG A 133 14.86 1.20 -2.09
N ILE A 134 13.85 0.33 -2.20
CA ILE A 134 12.44 0.71 -2.03
C ILE A 134 12.21 1.34 -0.65
N PHE A 135 12.65 0.67 0.42
CA PHE A 135 12.44 1.16 1.78
C PHE A 135 13.27 2.41 2.05
N SER A 136 14.49 2.51 1.53
CA SER A 136 15.29 3.74 1.61
C SER A 136 14.59 4.93 0.94
N ARG A 137 13.91 4.72 -0.20
CA ARG A 137 13.10 5.76 -0.85
C ARG A 137 11.87 6.11 -0.01
N GLY A 138 11.18 5.13 0.55
CA GLY A 138 10.07 5.35 1.48
C GLY A 138 10.48 6.20 2.69
N GLN A 139 11.63 5.90 3.30
CA GLN A 139 12.19 6.65 4.42
C GLN A 139 12.50 8.11 4.05
N GLN A 140 13.13 8.33 2.90
CA GLN A 140 13.42 9.68 2.41
C GLN A 140 12.13 10.49 2.21
N LYS A 141 11.10 9.88 1.62
CA LYS A 141 9.81 10.55 1.43
C LYS A 141 9.11 10.87 2.75
N VAL A 142 9.15 9.95 3.72
CA VAL A 142 8.59 10.22 5.05
C VAL A 142 9.33 11.37 5.73
N LEU A 143 10.66 11.41 5.67
CA LEU A 143 11.43 12.53 6.22
C LEU A 143 11.07 13.86 5.55
N GLN A 144 10.99 13.88 4.21
CA GLN A 144 10.58 15.07 3.46
C GLN A 144 9.17 15.52 3.86
N ALA A 145 8.23 14.59 4.01
CA ALA A 145 6.86 14.88 4.42
C ALA A 145 6.76 15.38 5.88
N ILE A 146 7.61 14.87 6.79
CA ILE A 146 7.74 15.42 8.15
C ILE A 146 8.24 16.87 8.04
N GLU A 147 9.33 17.10 7.32
CA GLU A 147 9.94 18.43 7.20
C GLU A 147 9.02 19.47 6.56
N ALA A 148 8.24 19.05 5.55
CA ALA A 148 7.23 19.86 4.88
C ALA A 148 5.96 20.08 5.73
N GLY A 149 5.79 19.39 6.86
CA GLY A 149 4.61 19.50 7.72
C GLY A 149 3.37 18.76 7.19
N GLU A 150 3.53 17.86 6.21
CA GLU A 150 2.44 17.07 5.64
C GLU A 150 1.94 15.97 6.60
N ILE A 151 2.79 15.54 7.53
CA ILE A 151 2.44 14.57 8.56
C ILE A 151 2.06 15.31 9.84
N PRO A 152 0.83 15.11 10.39
CA PRO A 152 0.41 15.75 11.62
C PRO A 152 1.40 15.48 12.76
N ARG A 153 1.78 16.53 13.48
CA ARG A 153 2.74 16.49 14.60
C ARG A 153 2.44 15.36 15.59
N GLY A 154 1.20 15.25 16.04
CA GLY A 154 0.80 14.21 17.01
C GLY A 154 1.06 12.78 16.51
N ARG A 155 1.02 12.52 15.19
CA ARG A 155 1.40 11.21 14.63
C ARG A 155 2.90 10.97 14.69
N VAL A 156 3.70 12.02 14.52
CA VAL A 156 5.17 11.95 14.61
C VAL A 156 5.60 11.73 16.07
N GLU A 157 4.99 12.44 17.01
CA GLU A 157 5.19 12.25 18.45
C GLU A 157 4.82 10.84 18.87
N THR A 158 3.62 10.38 18.51
CA THR A 158 3.18 9.00 18.76
C THR A 158 4.14 7.97 18.16
N ALA A 159 4.67 8.22 16.95
CA ALA A 159 5.62 7.32 16.32
C ALA A 159 6.97 7.29 17.06
N LEU A 160 7.43 8.42 17.59
CA LEU A 160 8.65 8.52 18.38
C LEU A 160 8.50 7.81 19.73
N GLU A 161 7.39 8.05 20.44
CA GLU A 161 7.07 7.42 21.73
C GLU A 161 6.96 5.89 21.62
N ASN A 162 6.38 5.39 20.53
CA ASN A 162 6.27 3.96 20.26
C ASN A 162 7.56 3.33 19.70
N GLY A 163 8.67 4.08 19.64
CA GLY A 163 9.94 3.59 19.11
C GLY A 163 9.87 3.16 17.64
N LEU A 164 8.98 3.77 16.84
CA LEU A 164 8.84 3.49 15.41
C LEU A 164 9.88 4.24 14.56
N ILE A 165 10.63 5.15 15.18
CA ILE A 165 11.68 5.95 14.56
C ILE A 165 13.02 5.46 15.12
N GLY A 166 13.86 4.92 14.23
CA GLY A 166 15.17 4.37 14.55
C GLY A 166 16.18 5.47 14.85
N ARG A 167 17.27 5.10 15.54
CA ARG A 167 18.30 6.02 16.03
C ARG A 167 18.83 6.97 14.97
N GLU A 168 18.95 6.52 13.74
CA GLU A 168 19.49 7.28 12.61
C GLU A 168 18.59 8.44 12.18
N PHE A 169 17.32 8.41 12.56
CA PHE A 169 16.33 9.43 12.22
C PHE A 169 15.89 10.27 13.42
N ILE A 170 16.09 9.78 14.66
CA ILE A 170 15.60 10.41 15.89
C ILE A 170 16.08 11.85 16.00
N ASP A 171 17.37 12.13 15.85
CA ASP A 171 17.91 13.48 16.07
C ASP A 171 17.26 14.51 15.13
N ARG A 172 17.06 14.11 13.87
CA ARG A 172 16.44 14.96 12.84
C ARG A 172 14.96 15.21 13.12
N VAL A 173 14.23 14.16 13.50
CA VAL A 173 12.80 14.28 13.85
C VAL A 173 12.61 15.07 15.14
N ALA A 174 13.46 14.85 16.15
CA ALA A 174 13.43 15.58 17.41
C ALA A 174 13.73 17.07 17.21
N ALA A 175 14.71 17.41 16.37
CA ALA A 175 15.00 18.80 16.00
C ALA A 175 13.80 19.47 15.32
N TRP A 176 13.10 18.76 14.43
CA TRP A 176 11.87 19.25 13.81
C TRP A 176 10.75 19.47 14.82
N LEU A 177 10.54 18.52 15.75
CA LEU A 177 9.56 18.65 16.83
C LEU A 177 9.88 19.83 17.77
N ALA A 178 11.14 20.06 18.08
CA ALA A 178 11.57 21.18 18.91
C ALA A 178 11.32 22.54 18.21
N LYS A 179 11.64 22.62 16.91
CA LYS A 179 11.45 23.84 16.11
C LYS A 179 9.97 24.20 15.94
N ASN A 180 9.12 23.21 15.72
CA ASN A 180 7.69 23.40 15.48
C ASN A 180 6.85 23.25 16.76
N GLY A 181 7.47 23.39 17.94
CA GLY A 181 6.85 23.23 19.25
C GLY A 181 6.04 24.42 19.75
N LYS A 182 5.80 25.44 18.91
CA LYS A 182 5.07 26.66 19.30
C LYS A 182 3.73 26.91 18.59
N ASP A 183 3.39 26.15 17.56
CA ASP A 183 2.22 26.47 16.71
C ASP A 183 1.17 25.37 16.67
N VAL A 184 0.61 24.96 17.82
CA VAL A 184 -0.74 24.36 17.85
C VAL A 184 -1.38 24.62 19.23
N THR A 185 -1.83 25.84 19.49
CA THR A 185 -3.04 26.02 20.33
C THR A 185 -4.24 26.06 19.41
N ALA A 186 -5.26 25.30 19.82
CA ALA A 186 -6.53 25.03 19.15
C ALA A 186 -7.25 26.26 18.58
#